data_AF-A0A0C2YKA1-F1
#
_entry.id   AF-A0A0C2YKA1-F1
#
_cell.length_a   1.000
_cell.length_b   1.000
_cell.length_c   1.000
_cell.angle_alpha   90.00
_cell.angle_beta   90.00
_cell.angle_gamma   90.00
#
_symmetry.space_group_name_H-M   'P 1'
#
loop_
_entity.id
_entity.type
_entity.pdbx_description
1 polymer ?
#
loop_
_entity_poly.entity_id
_entity_poly.type
_entity_poly.pdbx_seq_one_letter_code
_entity_poly.pdbx_strand_id
1 'polypeptide(L)'
;AEIQRLQEKKAAIQKSIDSYTIMLSPMRRLPTDILREIFYRCLHSTRNPIISATEAPMLLTRVCSLWRSVALTSPNIWAALHIPHPDLHKIVSEVMERRCQVVKEWLERSGSCLLSLSISYSPYD
;
A
#
# COMPACT_ATOMS: atom_id res chain seq x y z
N ALA A 1 -16.95 44.70 -1.34
CA ALA A 1 -17.81 44.07 -2.36
C ALA A 1 -16.99 43.57 -3.56
N GLU A 2 -16.35 44.43 -4.36
CA GLU A 2 -15.66 43.98 -5.59
C GLU A 2 -14.45 43.07 -5.35
N ILE A 3 -13.63 43.36 -4.32
CA ILE A 3 -12.49 42.50 -3.95
C ILE A 3 -12.97 41.08 -3.61
N GLN A 4 -14.07 40.95 -2.88
CA GLN A 4 -14.64 39.66 -2.50
C GLN A 4 -15.15 38.89 -3.72
N ARG A 5 -15.85 39.57 -4.64
CA ARG A 5 -16.31 38.97 -5.92
C ARG A 5 -15.13 38.43 -6.74
N LEU A 6 -14.03 39.17 -6.80
CA LEU A 6 -12.83 38.75 -7.54
C LEU A 6 -12.14 37.55 -6.85
N GLN A 7 -12.11 37.51 -5.52
CA GLN A 7 -11.58 36.37 -4.77
C GLN A 7 -12.41 35.10 -5.01
N GLU A 8 -13.74 35.20 -4.99
CA GLU A 8 -14.64 34.07 -5.28
C GLU A 8 -14.45 33.54 -6.71
N LYS A 9 -14.36 34.44 -7.70
CA LYS A 9 -14.07 34.07 -9.09
C LYS A 9 -12.69 33.38 -9.23
N LYS A 10 -11.66 33.92 -8.56
CA LYS A 10 -10.32 33.30 -8.54
C LYS A 10 -10.38 31.89 -7.93
N ALA A 11 -11.08 31.71 -6.81
CA ALA A 11 -11.21 30.42 -6.15
C ALA A 11 -11.93 29.37 -7.03
N ALA A 12 -12.98 29.78 -7.75
CA ALA A 12 -13.69 28.90 -8.68
C ALA A 12 -12.80 28.45 -9.86
N ILE A 13 -12.02 29.38 -10.43
CA ILE A 13 -11.05 29.06 -11.49
C ILE A 13 -9.95 28.14 -10.95
N GLN A 14 -9.42 28.43 -9.76
CA GLN A 14 -8.39 27.60 -9.13
C GLN A 14 -8.88 26.17 -8.91
N LYS A 15 -10.10 26.00 -8.38
CA LYS A 15 -10.73 24.68 -8.21
C LYS A 15 -10.82 23.91 -9.54
N SER A 16 -11.11 24.62 -10.62
CA SER A 16 -11.18 24.00 -11.96
C SER A 16 -9.79 23.58 -12.45
N ILE A 17 -8.77 24.43 -12.27
CA ILE A 17 -7.36 24.12 -12.59
C ILE A 17 -6.87 22.90 -11.79
N ASP A 18 -7.17 22.85 -10.49
CA ASP A 18 -6.76 21.74 -9.62
C ASP A 18 -7.39 20.42 -10.09
N SER A 19 -8.68 20.45 -10.48
CA SER A 19 -9.36 19.29 -11.05
C SER A 19 -8.70 18.80 -12.35
N TYR A 20 -8.39 19.71 -13.28
CA TYR A 20 -7.67 19.37 -14.51
C TYR A 20 -6.26 18.84 -14.22
N THR A 21 -5.55 19.41 -13.24
CA THR A 21 -4.22 18.97 -12.84
C THR A 21 -4.25 17.54 -12.29
N ILE A 22 -5.25 17.21 -11.47
CA ILE A 22 -5.47 15.84 -10.97
C ILE A 22 -5.74 14.88 -12.13
N MET A 23 -6.61 15.26 -13.09
CA MET A 23 -6.92 14.40 -14.24
C MET A 23 -5.74 14.20 -15.18
N LEU A 24 -4.94 15.25 -15.39
CA LEU A 24 -3.74 15.22 -16.23
C LEU A 24 -2.53 14.60 -15.52
N SER A 25 -2.65 14.24 -14.24
CA SER A 25 -1.60 13.57 -13.48
C SER A 25 -1.09 12.34 -14.25
N PRO A 26 0.23 12.21 -14.48
CA PRO A 26 0.80 11.07 -15.19
C PRO A 26 0.35 9.72 -14.62
N MET A 27 0.19 9.65 -13.30
CA MET A 27 -0.22 8.43 -12.59
C MET A 27 -1.62 7.93 -12.95
N ARG A 28 -2.52 8.79 -13.43
CA ARG A 28 -3.87 8.37 -13.89
C ARG A 28 -3.89 7.94 -15.34
N ARG A 29 -2.84 8.26 -16.11
CA ARG A 29 -2.71 7.96 -17.54
C ARG A 29 -1.88 6.71 -17.81
N LEU A 30 -1.15 6.22 -16.80
CA LEU A 30 -0.39 4.99 -16.91
C LEU A 30 -1.33 3.79 -17.08
N PRO A 31 -1.08 2.91 -18.06
CA PRO A 31 -1.75 1.63 -18.14
C PRO A 31 -1.55 0.84 -16.85
N THR A 32 -2.56 0.06 -16.47
CA THR A 32 -2.51 -0.70 -15.21
C THR A 32 -1.32 -1.66 -15.16
N ASP A 33 -0.93 -2.27 -16.28
CA ASP A 33 0.21 -3.21 -16.31
C ASP A 33 1.54 -2.53 -16.03
N ILE A 34 1.72 -1.29 -16.49
CA ILE A 34 2.90 -0.49 -16.16
C ILE A 34 2.92 -0.14 -14.68
N LEU A 35 1.76 0.18 -14.10
CA LEU A 35 1.64 0.44 -12.67
C LEU A 35 1.96 -0.80 -11.84
N ARG A 36 1.52 -1.99 -12.28
CA ARG A 36 1.87 -3.27 -11.66
C ARG A 36 3.37 -3.54 -11.69
N GLU A 37 4.01 -3.29 -12.82
CA GLU A 37 5.46 -3.43 -12.95
C GLU A 37 6.20 -2.47 -12.02
N ILE A 38 5.79 -1.20 -11.96
CA ILE A 38 6.35 -0.23 -11.01
C ILE A 38 6.20 -0.74 -9.57
N PHE A 39 5.01 -1.23 -9.19
CA PHE A 39 4.76 -1.75 -7.84
C PHE A 39 5.65 -2.95 -7.50
N TYR A 40 5.83 -3.87 -8.45
CA TYR A 40 6.74 -4.99 -8.29
C TYR A 40 8.20 -4.52 -8.09
N ARG A 41 8.63 -3.49 -8.81
CA ARG A 41 9.97 -2.89 -8.64
C ARG A 41 10.13 -2.10 -7.35
N CYS A 42 9.04 -1.70 -6.68
CA CYS A 42 9.08 -1.07 -5.37
C CYS A 42 9.30 -2.08 -4.22
N LEU A 43 9.24 -3.38 -4.47
CA LEU A 43 9.49 -4.40 -3.46
C LEU A 43 10.97 -4.40 -3.06
N HIS A 44 11.24 -4.72 -1.80
CA HIS A 44 12.60 -4.91 -1.33
C HIS A 44 13.25 -6.09 -2.05
N SER A 45 14.45 -5.86 -2.62
CA SER A 45 15.21 -6.90 -3.34
C SER A 45 16.03 -7.80 -2.42
N THR A 46 16.32 -7.37 -1.20
CA THR A 46 17.26 -8.06 -0.29
C THR A 46 16.58 -8.88 0.79
N ARG A 47 15.29 -8.65 1.09
CA ARG A 47 14.55 -9.35 2.13
C ARG A 47 13.06 -9.41 1.82
N ASN A 48 12.38 -10.38 2.42
CA ASN A 48 10.93 -10.41 2.42
C ASN A 48 10.36 -9.19 3.18
N PRO A 49 9.23 -8.62 2.71
CA PRO A 49 8.66 -7.45 3.34
C PRO A 49 7.98 -7.79 4.66
N ILE A 50 7.93 -6.83 5.58
CA ILE A 50 7.11 -6.94 6.80
C ILE A 50 5.75 -6.26 6.60
N ILE A 51 4.78 -6.62 7.44
CA ILE A 51 3.47 -5.96 7.47
C ILE A 51 3.62 -4.58 8.12
N SER A 52 4.00 -3.57 7.32
CA SER A 52 4.21 -2.20 7.76
C SER A 52 3.55 -1.20 6.83
N ALA A 53 2.89 -0.16 7.37
CA ALA A 53 2.27 0.90 6.59
C ALA A 53 3.27 1.71 5.74
N THR A 54 4.56 1.63 6.06
CA THR A 54 5.64 2.36 5.38
C THR A 54 6.39 1.51 4.35
N GLU A 55 5.99 0.26 4.15
CA GLU A 55 6.69 -0.69 3.29
C GLU A 55 5.76 -1.26 2.21
N ALA A 56 6.28 -1.53 1.00
CA ALA A 56 5.51 -2.19 -0.05
C ALA A 56 5.27 -3.67 0.30
N PRO A 57 4.12 -4.26 -0.05
CA PRO A 57 2.99 -3.69 -0.81
C PRO A 57 2.05 -2.76 0.00
N MET A 58 2.09 -2.77 1.33
CA MET A 58 1.13 -2.04 2.18
C MET A 58 1.12 -0.53 1.93
N LEU A 59 2.28 0.11 1.79
CA LEU A 59 2.40 1.54 1.45
C LEU A 59 1.65 1.88 0.15
N LEU A 60 1.74 1.03 -0.86
CA LEU A 60 1.11 1.23 -2.16
C LEU A 60 -0.42 1.24 -2.05
N THR A 61 -0.98 0.49 -1.10
CA THR A 61 -2.43 0.49 -0.81
C THR A 61 -2.95 1.79 -0.19
N ARG A 62 -2.07 2.72 0.19
CA ARG A 62 -2.41 3.93 0.95
C ARG A 62 -2.34 5.23 0.14
N VAL A 63 -1.73 5.21 -1.05
CA VAL A 63 -1.46 6.41 -1.84
C VAL A 63 -2.73 7.04 -2.43
N CYS A 64 -3.49 6.28 -3.22
CA CYS A 64 -4.78 6.71 -3.75
C CYS A 64 -5.70 5.51 -4.05
N SER A 65 -6.96 5.75 -4.43
CA SER A 65 -7.92 4.68 -4.74
C SER A 65 -7.49 3.81 -5.91
N LEU A 66 -6.90 4.39 -6.96
CA LEU A 66 -6.37 3.65 -8.11
C LEU A 66 -5.25 2.70 -7.67
N TRP A 67 -4.26 3.22 -6.94
CA TRP A 67 -3.12 2.43 -6.47
C TRP A 67 -3.57 1.32 -5.52
N ARG A 68 -4.53 1.61 -4.63
CA ARG A 68 -5.13 0.60 -3.77
C ARG A 68 -5.77 -0.53 -4.57
N SER A 69 -6.61 -0.21 -5.56
CA SER A 69 -7.26 -1.21 -6.39
C SER A 69 -6.24 -2.09 -7.11
N VAL A 70 -5.21 -1.48 -7.71
CA VAL A 70 -4.18 -2.19 -8.45
C VAL A 70 -3.30 -3.04 -7.53
N ALA A 71 -2.84 -2.49 -6.40
CA ALA A 71 -2.00 -3.22 -5.45
C ALA A 71 -2.74 -4.44 -4.87
N LEU A 72 -4.00 -4.28 -4.46
CA LEU A 72 -4.80 -5.38 -3.90
C LEU A 72 -5.11 -6.50 -4.92
N THR A 73 -5.07 -6.20 -6.21
CA THR A 73 -5.35 -7.16 -7.30
C THR A 73 -4.09 -7.62 -8.05
N SER A 74 -2.90 -7.45 -7.45
CA SER A 74 -1.62 -7.84 -8.05
C SER A 74 -0.95 -8.94 -7.23
N PRO A 75 -1.25 -10.24 -7.46
CA PRO A 75 -0.82 -11.30 -6.55
C PRO A 75 0.70 -11.41 -6.35
N ASN A 76 1.47 -11.10 -7.38
CA ASN A 76 2.93 -11.15 -7.37
C ASN A 76 3.58 -10.25 -6.31
N ILE A 77 2.96 -9.11 -5.95
CA ILE A 77 3.52 -8.20 -4.93
C ILE A 77 3.24 -8.65 -3.50
N TRP A 78 2.37 -9.64 -3.32
CA TRP A 78 2.05 -10.26 -2.02
C TRP A 78 2.74 -11.62 -1.84
N ALA A 79 3.51 -12.08 -2.83
CA ALA A 79 4.13 -13.41 -2.83
C ALA A 79 5.30 -13.57 -1.83
N ALA A 80 5.69 -12.50 -1.13
CA ALA A 80 6.74 -12.55 -0.12
C ALA A 80 6.26 -11.94 1.20
N LEU A 81 6.65 -12.54 2.33
CA LEU A 81 6.33 -12.02 3.67
C LEU A 81 7.37 -12.48 4.71
N HIS A 82 7.80 -11.54 5.55
CA HIS A 82 8.53 -11.81 6.79
C HIS A 82 7.60 -11.65 7.99
N ILE A 83 7.52 -12.68 8.83
CA ILE A 83 6.75 -12.68 10.07
C ILE A 83 7.73 -12.49 11.22
N PRO A 84 7.79 -11.30 11.83
CA PRO A 84 8.70 -11.04 12.93
C PRO A 84 8.25 -11.79 14.19
N HIS A 85 9.23 -12.21 15.00
CA HIS A 85 8.98 -12.77 16.33
C HIS A 85 8.10 -11.81 17.15
N PRO A 86 7.02 -12.31 17.77
CA PRO A 86 6.16 -11.46 18.55
C PRO A 86 6.79 -11.23 19.94
N ASP A 87 6.94 -9.97 20.33
CA ASP A 87 7.43 -9.58 21.67
C ASP A 87 6.45 -10.07 22.74
N LEU A 88 6.77 -11.20 23.40
CA LEU A 88 5.90 -11.93 24.34
C LEU A 88 5.45 -11.06 25.52
N HIS A 89 6.19 -10.00 25.87
CA HIS A 89 5.78 -9.04 26.90
C HIS A 89 4.63 -8.13 26.48
N LYS A 90 4.31 -8.06 25.19
CA LYS A 90 3.24 -7.23 24.60
C LYS A 90 2.10 -8.04 23.98
N ILE A 91 2.16 -9.37 24.02
CA ILE A 91 1.16 -10.23 23.36
C ILE A 91 -0.04 -10.41 24.29
N VAL A 92 -1.11 -9.69 23.97
CA VAL A 92 -2.47 -10.03 24.40
C VAL A 92 -3.09 -10.92 23.31
N SER A 93 -3.90 -11.92 23.68
CA SER A 93 -4.50 -12.88 22.73
C SER A 93 -5.15 -12.21 21.51
N GLU A 94 -5.85 -11.10 21.72
CA GLU A 94 -6.50 -10.32 20.64
C GLU A 94 -5.50 -9.74 19.62
N VAL A 95 -4.32 -9.31 20.08
CA VAL A 95 -3.28 -8.75 19.19
C VAL A 95 -2.72 -9.85 18.30
N MET A 96 -2.54 -11.05 18.85
CA MET A 96 -2.10 -12.22 18.08
C MET A 96 -3.14 -12.59 17.02
N GLU A 97 -4.42 -12.64 17.39
CA GLU A 97 -5.50 -12.98 16.47
C GLU A 97 -5.59 -11.99 15.29
N ARG A 98 -5.50 -10.68 15.57
CA ARG A 98 -5.44 -9.65 14.52
C ARG A 98 -4.23 -9.84 13.61
N ARG A 99 -3.06 -10.18 14.15
CA ARG A 99 -1.86 -10.44 13.34
C ARG A 99 -2.07 -11.66 12.43
N CYS A 100 -2.61 -12.75 12.96
CA CYS A 100 -2.94 -13.94 12.16
C CYS A 100 -3.93 -13.61 11.04
N GLN A 101 -4.93 -12.77 11.31
CA GLN A 101 -5.89 -12.35 10.29
C GLN A 101 -5.21 -11.58 9.16
N VAL A 102 -4.32 -10.63 9.47
CA VAL A 102 -3.61 -9.87 8.42
C VAL A 102 -2.65 -10.76 7.64
N VAL A 103 -1.97 -11.70 8.30
CA VAL A 103 -1.13 -12.72 7.60
C VAL A 103 -2.00 -13.55 6.67
N LYS A 104 -3.16 -14.02 7.12
CA LYS A 104 -4.10 -14.79 6.28
C LYS A 104 -4.53 -14.00 5.04
N GLU A 105 -4.95 -12.76 5.24
CA GLU A 105 -5.38 -11.88 4.15
C GLU A 105 -4.24 -11.58 3.16
N TRP A 106 -3.00 -11.47 3.65
CA TRP A 106 -1.80 -11.34 2.81
C TRP A 106 -1.60 -12.57 1.92
N LEU A 107 -1.68 -13.76 2.52
CA LEU A 107 -1.52 -15.03 1.80
C LEU A 107 -2.64 -15.23 0.78
N GLU A 108 -3.89 -14.90 1.12
CA GLU A 108 -5.01 -14.97 0.17
C GLU A 108 -4.77 -14.07 -1.06
N ARG A 109 -4.21 -12.87 -0.85
CA ARG A 109 -3.89 -11.95 -1.96
C ARG A 109 -2.79 -12.44 -2.88
N SER A 110 -1.86 -13.23 -2.37
CA SER A 110 -0.78 -13.82 -3.18
C SER A 110 -1.30 -14.82 -4.23
N GLY A 111 -2.56 -15.26 -4.11
CA GLY A 111 -3.22 -16.12 -5.07
C GLY A 111 -2.44 -17.42 -5.29
N SER A 112 -2.09 -17.70 -6.55
CA SER A 112 -1.33 -18.90 -6.94
C SER A 112 0.17 -18.63 -7.14
N CYS A 113 0.68 -17.48 -6.70
CA CYS A 113 2.10 -17.19 -6.80
C CYS A 113 2.93 -18.09 -5.85
N LEU A 114 4.15 -18.43 -6.27
CA LEU A 114 5.10 -19.12 -5.40
C LEU A 114 5.46 -18.23 -4.21
N LEU A 115 5.31 -18.76 -3.00
CA LEU A 115 5.49 -17.99 -1.77
C LEU A 115 6.93 -18.03 -1.27
N SER A 116 7.45 -16.85 -0.91
CA SER A 116 8.67 -16.67 -0.13
C SER A 116 8.29 -16.23 1.28
N LEU A 117 8.38 -17.15 2.24
CA LEU A 117 8.06 -16.87 3.64
C LEU A 117 9.32 -16.95 4.49
N SER A 118 9.47 -16.03 5.44
CA SER A 118 10.51 -16.13 6.46
C SER A 118 9.93 -15.76 7.82
N ILE A 119 10.38 -16.47 8.86
CA ILE A 119 9.92 -16.30 10.23
C ILE A 119 11.17 -16.14 11.08
N SER A 120 11.20 -15.12 11.93
CA SER A 120 12.26 -15.00 12.94
C SER A 120 11.81 -15.63 14.25
N TYR A 121 12.76 -16.28 14.93
CA TYR A 121 12.61 -16.82 16.27
C TYR A 121 13.73 -16.24 17.13
N SER A 122 13.39 -15.61 18.27
CA SER A 122 14.37 -15.20 19.26
C SER A 122 14.40 -16.23 20.39
N PRO A 123 15.51 -16.98 20.58
CA PRO A 123 15.61 -17.98 21.65
C PRO A 123 15.86 -17.40 23.05
N TYR A 124 15.82 -16.07 23.23
CA TYR A 124 16.25 -15.39 24.46
C TYR A 124 15.16 -14.54 25.14
N ASP A 125 13.87 -14.81 24.87
CA ASP A 125 12.75 -14.27 25.67
C ASP A 125 12.47 -15.13 26.91
#